data_AF-A0A3C1SQL1-F1
#
_entry.id   AF-A0A3C1SQL1-F1
#
_cell.length_a   1.000
_cell.length_b   1.000
_cell.length_c   1.000
_cell.angle_alpha   90.00
_cell.angle_beta   90.00
_cell.angle_gamma   90.00
#
_symmetry.space_group_name_H-M   'P 1'
#
loop_
_entity.id
_entity.type
_entity.pdbx_description
1 polymer ?
#
loop_
_entity_poly.entity_id
_entity_poly.type
_entity_poly.pdbx_seq_one_letter_code
_entity_poly.pdbx_strand_id
1 'polypeptide(L)'
;PWVLRRFACDQQGGTMAAIRSETLRSMRLPAPPREEQRLMEERLHEVSKRIDLEVDSLAKHHAEKSGLMDDLLTGRVRVTPLLEATAP
;
A
#
# COMPACT_ATOMS: atom_id res chain seq x y z
N PRO A 1 5.17 -15.43 -8.65
CA PRO A 1 4.85 -14.95 -10.03
C PRO A 1 5.85 -15.49 -11.05
N TRP A 2 5.38 -16.06 -12.17
CA TRP A 2 6.24 -16.71 -13.18
C TRP A 2 7.23 -15.72 -13.84
N VAL A 3 6.84 -14.46 -13.98
CA VAL A 3 7.68 -13.36 -14.50
C VAL A 3 8.94 -13.18 -13.65
N LEU A 4 8.80 -13.16 -12.32
CA LEU A 4 9.95 -13.01 -11.41
C LEU A 4 10.92 -14.19 -11.49
N ARG A 5 10.42 -15.41 -11.72
CA ARG A 5 11.27 -16.59 -11.95
C ARG A 5 12.07 -16.46 -13.25
N ARG A 6 11.46 -15.91 -14.30
CA ARG A 6 12.14 -15.66 -15.58
C ARG A 6 13.23 -14.61 -15.42
N PHE A 7 12.94 -13.49 -14.74
CA PHE A 7 13.95 -12.47 -14.47
C PHE A 7 15.08 -12.99 -13.59
N ALA A 8 14.81 -13.84 -12.60
CA ALA A 8 15.85 -14.45 -11.78
C ALA A 8 16.85 -15.30 -12.60
N CYS A 9 16.40 -15.96 -13.68
CA CYS A 9 17.28 -16.71 -14.58
C CYS A 9 18.11 -15.82 -15.51
N ASP A 10 17.57 -14.65 -15.91
CA ASP A 10 18.22 -13.72 -16.84
C ASP A 10 19.05 -12.63 -16.15
N GLN A 11 19.00 -12.57 -14.81
CA GLN A 11 19.81 -11.69 -13.97
C GLN A 11 21.28 -12.11 -14.01
N GLN A 12 22.17 -11.18 -14.36
CA GLN A 12 23.62 -11.42 -14.24
C GLN A 12 24.05 -11.28 -12.78
N GLY A 13 24.66 -12.33 -12.23
CA GLY A 13 25.21 -12.34 -10.89
C GLY A 13 26.41 -11.41 -10.76
N GLY A 14 26.22 -10.29 -10.06
CA GLY A 14 27.26 -9.35 -9.64
C GLY A 14 26.80 -8.61 -8.38
N THR A 15 27.56 -7.63 -7.89
CA THR A 15 27.21 -6.84 -6.68
C THR A 15 25.88 -6.07 -6.82
N MET A 16 25.42 -5.84 -8.06
CA MET A 16 24.15 -5.20 -8.38
C MET A 16 23.33 -6.09 -9.32
N ALA A 17 22.09 -6.39 -8.90
CA ALA A 17 21.09 -7.05 -9.72
C ALA A 17 20.67 -6.14 -10.89
N ALA A 18 21.03 -6.50 -12.13
CA ALA A 18 20.71 -5.72 -13.32
C ALA A 18 20.03 -6.58 -14.40
N ILE A 19 18.96 -6.05 -15.00
CA ILE A 19 18.26 -6.65 -16.14
C ILE A 19 18.72 -5.94 -17.41
N ARG A 20 19.22 -6.70 -18.40
CA ARG A 20 19.63 -6.13 -19.68
C ARG A 20 18.42 -5.67 -20.49
N SER A 21 18.56 -4.54 -21.19
CA SER A 21 17.52 -4.01 -22.08
C SER A 21 17.12 -4.99 -23.19
N GLU A 22 18.05 -5.85 -23.62
CA GLU A 22 17.81 -6.92 -24.61
C GLU A 22 16.87 -8.01 -24.08
N THR A 23 17.01 -8.37 -22.79
CA THR A 23 16.12 -9.30 -22.11
C THR A 23 14.70 -8.76 -22.04
N LEU A 24 14.54 -7.46 -21.74
CA LEU A 24 13.22 -6.81 -21.73
C LEU A 24 12.57 -6.80 -23.12
N ARG A 25 13.33 -6.52 -24.18
CA ARG A 25 12.79 -6.49 -25.56
C ARG A 25 12.42 -7.87 -26.10
N SER A 26 13.15 -8.90 -25.72
CA SER A 26 12.92 -10.28 -26.17
C SER A 26 11.84 -11.00 -25.36
N MET A 27 11.37 -10.40 -24.27
CA MET A 27 10.37 -11.00 -23.39
C MET A 27 9.01 -11.07 -24.09
N ARG A 28 8.44 -12.27 -24.15
CA ARG A 28 7.05 -12.47 -24.58
C ARG A 28 6.12 -12.38 -23.38
N LEU A 29 5.27 -11.37 -23.38
CA LEU A 29 4.20 -11.21 -22.41
C LEU A 29 2.86 -11.60 -23.04
N PRO A 30 1.99 -12.32 -22.31
CA PRO A 30 0.61 -12.50 -22.75
C PRO A 30 -0.09 -11.13 -22.77
N ALA A 31 -0.55 -10.71 -23.94
CA ALA A 31 -1.29 -9.47 -24.13
C ALA A 31 -2.75 -9.81 -24.48
N PRO A 32 -3.68 -9.80 -23.50
CA PRO A 32 -5.09 -10.03 -23.77
C PRO A 32 -5.70 -8.88 -24.59
N PRO A 33 -6.94 -9.00 -25.09
CA PRO A 33 -7.62 -7.91 -25.79
C PRO A 33 -7.71 -6.64 -24.95
N ARG A 34 -7.74 -5.47 -25.61
CA ARG A 34 -7.76 -4.16 -24.91
C ARG A 34 -8.91 -4.01 -23.91
N GLU A 35 -10.06 -4.59 -24.22
CA GLU A 35 -11.22 -4.56 -23.33
C GLU A 35 -10.94 -5.29 -22.01
N GLU A 36 -10.36 -6.49 -22.10
CA GLU A 36 -9.96 -7.26 -20.91
C GLU A 36 -8.87 -6.54 -20.12
N GLN A 37 -7.90 -5.92 -20.79
CA GLN A 37 -6.87 -5.11 -20.12
C GLN A 37 -7.48 -3.96 -19.31
N ARG A 38 -8.50 -3.29 -19.85
CA ARG A 38 -9.20 -2.18 -19.17
C ARG A 38 -9.97 -2.67 -17.95
N LEU A 39 -10.67 -3.81 -18.07
CA LEU A 39 -11.37 -4.42 -16.94
C LEU A 39 -10.38 -4.85 -15.84
N MET A 40 -9.23 -5.42 -16.21
CA MET A 40 -8.17 -5.76 -15.26
C MET A 40 -7.63 -4.52 -14.54
N GLU A 41 -7.35 -3.45 -15.29
CA GLU A 41 -6.89 -2.17 -14.76
C GLU A 41 -7.88 -1.59 -13.75
N GLU A 42 -9.16 -1.49 -14.13
CA GLU A 42 -10.21 -0.93 -13.27
C GLU A 42 -10.30 -1.67 -11.94
N ARG A 43 -10.34 -3.01 -11.97
CA ARG A 43 -10.41 -3.83 -10.77
C ARG A 43 -9.17 -3.70 -9.90
N LEU A 44 -7.99 -3.70 -10.51
CA LEU A 44 -6.74 -3.53 -9.77
C LEU A 44 -6.67 -2.14 -9.14
N HIS A 45 -7.08 -1.11 -9.87
CA HIS A 45 -7.08 0.26 -9.41
C HIS A 45 -8.03 0.48 -8.22
N GLU A 46 -9.25 -0.09 -8.25
CA GLU A 46 -10.16 -0.04 -7.12
C GLU A 46 -9.57 -0.67 -5.86
N VAL A 47 -8.93 -1.84 -6.00
CA VAL A 47 -8.31 -2.54 -4.87
C VAL A 47 -7.13 -1.74 -4.32
N SER A 48 -6.25 -1.22 -5.18
CA SER A 48 -5.13 -0.37 -4.77
C SER A 48 -5.62 0.88 -4.04
N LYS A 49 -6.61 1.58 -4.61
CA LYS A 49 -7.20 2.78 -3.98
C LYS A 49 -7.77 2.47 -2.60
N ARG A 50 -8.44 1.33 -2.45
CA ARG A 50 -8.97 0.91 -1.14
C ARG A 50 -7.84 0.67 -0.13
N ILE A 51 -6.77 0.01 -0.55
CA ILE A 51 -5.60 -0.21 0.33
C ILE A 51 -5.01 1.12 0.79
N ASP A 52 -4.83 2.07 -0.13
CA ASP A 52 -4.25 3.38 0.19
C ASP A 52 -5.12 4.14 1.21
N LEU A 53 -6.45 4.13 1.02
CA LEU A 53 -7.38 4.75 1.96
C LEU A 53 -7.34 4.12 3.35
N GLU A 54 -7.25 2.79 3.44
CA GLU A 54 -7.14 2.09 4.73
C GLU A 54 -5.81 2.39 5.42
N VAL A 55 -4.71 2.48 4.67
CA VAL A 55 -3.39 2.88 5.19
C VAL A 55 -3.45 4.30 5.75
N ASP A 56 -4.06 5.24 5.04
CA ASP A 56 -4.24 6.62 5.49
C ASP A 56 -5.10 6.70 6.75
N SER A 57 -6.21 5.94 6.79
CA SER A 57 -7.08 5.88 7.97
C SER A 57 -6.37 5.28 9.18
N LEU A 58 -5.58 4.23 8.97
CA LEU A 58 -4.77 3.61 10.02
C LEU A 58 -3.75 4.61 10.57
N ALA A 59 -3.04 5.32 9.69
CA ALA A 59 -2.08 6.35 10.10
C ALA A 59 -2.74 7.47 10.92
N LYS A 60 -3.93 7.92 10.49
CA LYS A 60 -4.74 8.89 11.23
C LYS A 60 -5.11 8.37 12.64
N HIS A 61 -5.62 7.15 12.75
CA HIS A 61 -5.97 6.57 14.04
C HIS A 61 -4.76 6.38 14.96
N HIS A 62 -3.59 6.05 14.43
CA HIS A 62 -2.36 6.01 15.23
C HIS A 62 -1.97 7.38 15.77
N ALA A 63 -2.12 8.44 14.97
CA ALA A 63 -1.85 9.81 15.40
C ALA A 63 -2.86 10.26 16.48
N GLU A 64 -4.16 10.01 16.27
CA GLU A 64 -5.22 10.30 17.25
C GLU A 64 -5.00 9.55 18.56
N LYS A 65 -4.69 8.24 18.50
CA LYS A 65 -4.38 7.43 19.69
C LYS A 65 -3.19 8.01 20.45
N SER A 66 -2.13 8.40 19.75
CA SER A 66 -0.92 8.94 20.37
C SER A 66 -1.19 10.30 21.02
N GLY A 67 -1.91 11.19 20.32
CA GLY A 67 -2.29 12.49 20.85
C GLY A 67 -3.22 12.38 22.06
N LEU A 68 -4.24 11.53 21.97
CA LEU A 68 -5.14 11.26 23.10
C LEU A 68 -4.37 10.69 24.30
N MET A 69 -3.44 9.77 24.06
CA MET A 69 -2.62 9.22 25.14
C MET A 69 -1.74 10.29 25.79
N ASP A 70 -1.16 11.21 25.02
CA ASP A 70 -0.41 12.35 25.56
C ASP A 70 -1.31 13.24 26.42
N ASP A 71 -2.47 13.64 25.92
CA ASP A 71 -3.41 14.51 26.63
C ASP A 71 -3.89 13.90 27.96
N LEU A 72 -4.15 12.59 27.98
CA LEU A 72 -4.63 11.86 29.15
C LEU A 72 -3.52 11.57 30.17
N LEU A 73 -2.34 11.11 29.71
CA LEU A 73 -1.24 10.73 30.61
C LEU A 73 -0.46 11.92 31.14
N THR A 74 -0.36 13.01 30.37
CA THR A 74 0.25 14.27 30.85
C THR A 74 -0.73 15.14 31.61
N GLY A 75 -2.02 14.79 31.61
CA GLY A 75 -3.06 15.47 32.36
C GLY A 75 -3.40 16.87 31.84
N ARG A 76 -3.04 17.19 30.59
CA ARG A 76 -3.42 18.45 29.92
C ARG A 76 -4.94 18.57 29.81
N VAL A 77 -5.63 17.46 29.57
CA VAL A 77 -7.10 17.38 29.56
C VAL A 77 -7.55 16.39 30.64
N ARG A 78 -8.45 16.84 31.52
CA ARG A 78 -9.05 15.97 32.54
C ARG A 78 -10.13 15.09 31.90
N VAL A 79 -10.16 13.82 32.27
CA VAL A 79 -11.10 12.81 31.73
C VAL A 79 -12.56 13.11 32.11
N THR A 80 -12.80 13.68 33.29
CA THR A 80 -14.14 13.92 33.84
C THR A 80 -15.07 14.73 32.92
N PRO A 81 -14.67 15.92 32.43
CA PRO A 81 -15.51 16.69 31.48
C PRO A 81 -15.69 16.02 30.11
N LEU A 82 -14.77 15.13 29.69
CA LEU A 82 -14.92 14.39 28.42
C LEU A 82 -16.02 13.33 28.50
N LEU A 83 -16.21 12.71 29.66
CA LEU A 83 -17.26 11.70 29.88
C LEU A 83 -18.66 12.33 29.90
N GLU A 84 -18.79 13.53 30.46
CA GLU A 84 -20.07 14.28 30.49
C GLU A 84 -20.51 14.71 29.09
N ALA A 85 -19.57 15.06 28.19
CA ALA A 85 -19.87 15.45 26.82
C ALA A 85 -20.30 14.29 25.89
N THR A 86 -20.04 13.04 26.30
CA THR A 86 -20.43 11.83 25.56
C THR A 86 -21.72 11.18 26.07
N ALA A 87 -22.34 11.72 27.12
CA ALA A 87 -23.67 11.31 27.54
C ALA A 87 -24.73 11.92 26.58
N PRO A 88 -25.76 11.17 26.18
CA PRO A 88 -26.86 11.70 25.36
C PRO A 88 -27.66 12.79 26.09
#